data_AF-A0A418MS09-F1
#
_entry.id   AF-A0A418MS09-F1
#
_cell.length_a   1.000
_cell.length_b   1.000
_cell.length_c   1.000
_cell.angle_alpha   90.00
_cell.angle_beta   90.00
_cell.angle_gamma   90.00
#
_symmetry.space_group_name_H-M   'P 1'
#
loop_
_entity.id
_entity.type
_entity.pdbx_description
1 polymer ?
#
loop_
_entity_poly.entity_id
_entity_poly.type
_entity_poly.pdbx_seq_one_letter_code
_entity_poly.pdbx_strand_id
1 'polypeptide(L)'
;MDASRSASTRWLQAYRPGGARGRRFLAAVCAVVAVGLAGCPAPGGSDGDPAPARLHWQRVELPAPAGSGRVVLRDLVSCAGHWYAAGAVADPGGATRPAVWSSLDGAVWRSVPVVADSYYGRQSVLFSVGCRGGSVAAVGGKVGGAHGNPRMGTWWQRGDGTLVEVPASFELYGGPKAVNVSRLAGGAAGWMMVGNRASGAAAWVSRDAAEFAIVEGAPGLATDDAGVTWAFDVVSGPSGWLVVGGILAPGRIDRDPAVWTSGDGRVWRRTVLAGTAEYEELQRVVLVDGVPVAVGLRGRVFGAWRQDAAGWAAVGGFGGVAGGVPSVGGLAVAGGRVLAVVSDGERYGGWLSVDRGAGWRPVELPVAAPVGAGRGVGLTAAGGRWWLAVDDGAGTSLWVGRSDAEPE
;
A
#
# COMPACT_ATOMS: atom_id res chain seq x y z
N MET A 1 47.39 31.28 -8.67
CA MET A 1 48.48 31.90 -9.45
C MET A 1 49.11 30.80 -10.28
N ASP A 2 48.68 30.60 -11.52
CA ASP A 2 49.50 30.88 -12.70
C ASP A 2 48.63 30.72 -13.96
N ALA A 3 48.91 31.52 -14.97
CA ALA A 3 48.05 31.78 -16.12
C ALA A 3 48.83 31.61 -17.43
N SER A 4 48.22 31.02 -18.47
CA SER A 4 48.48 31.30 -19.90
C SER A 4 47.49 30.48 -20.76
N ARG A 5 46.57 31.10 -21.53
CA ARG A 5 46.69 31.62 -22.93
C ARG A 5 47.07 30.50 -23.91
N SER A 6 46.51 30.31 -25.11
CA SER A 6 45.63 31.06 -26.02
C SER A 6 45.49 30.17 -27.29
N ALA A 7 44.36 30.21 -28.03
CA ALA A 7 44.32 30.45 -29.48
C ALA A 7 43.02 29.93 -30.13
N SER A 8 42.23 30.89 -30.59
CA SER A 8 41.12 30.77 -31.53
C SER A 8 41.61 30.69 -32.98
N THR A 9 41.05 29.82 -33.83
CA THR A 9 41.02 30.07 -35.29
C THR A 9 39.80 29.47 -35.99
N ARG A 10 39.14 30.36 -36.74
CA ARG A 10 37.99 30.25 -37.66
C ARG A 10 38.12 29.15 -38.71
N TRP A 11 37.01 28.50 -39.07
CA TRP A 11 36.61 28.20 -40.45
C TRP A 11 35.07 28.06 -40.56
N LEU A 12 34.40 29.07 -41.08
CA LEU A 12 33.02 28.98 -41.60
C LEU A 12 33.12 29.09 -43.12
N GLN A 13 32.99 27.96 -43.82
CA GLN A 13 32.81 27.94 -45.27
C GLN A 13 31.33 28.19 -45.61
N ALA A 14 31.09 29.28 -46.31
CA ALA A 14 29.79 29.64 -46.86
C ALA A 14 29.47 28.76 -48.08
N TYR A 15 28.42 27.94 -47.97
CA TYR A 15 27.84 27.22 -49.10
C TYR A 15 26.82 28.13 -49.81
N ARG A 16 27.08 28.49 -51.08
CA ARG A 16 26.12 29.20 -51.95
C ARG A 16 25.46 28.19 -52.90
N PRO A 17 24.17 27.85 -52.74
CA PRO A 17 23.45 27.12 -53.77
C PRO A 17 22.91 28.08 -54.82
N GLY A 18 23.43 27.96 -56.04
CA GLY A 18 22.85 28.53 -57.24
C GLY A 18 21.60 27.78 -57.70
N GLY A 19 20.70 28.47 -58.39
CA GLY A 19 19.60 27.86 -59.16
C GLY A 19 18.21 28.32 -58.74
N ALA A 20 17.76 29.46 -59.28
CA ALA A 20 16.42 30.00 -59.09
C ALA A 20 15.27 29.10 -59.64
N ARG A 21 15.60 28.02 -60.38
CA ARG A 21 14.63 27.01 -60.84
C ARG A 21 14.39 25.87 -59.84
N GLY A 22 15.32 25.59 -58.92
CA GLY A 22 15.15 24.53 -57.90
C GLY A 22 14.28 24.94 -56.71
N ARG A 23 14.22 26.25 -56.39
CA ARG A 23 13.45 26.79 -55.26
C ARG A 23 11.93 26.66 -55.43
N ARG A 24 11.41 26.72 -56.66
CA ARG A 24 9.95 26.57 -56.91
C ARG A 24 9.49 25.11 -56.80
N PHE A 25 10.35 24.16 -57.16
CA PHE A 25 10.04 22.74 -57.04
C PHE A 25 10.15 22.25 -55.59
N LEU A 26 11.16 22.71 -54.84
CA LEU A 26 11.27 22.40 -53.40
C LEU A 26 10.13 23.03 -52.59
N ALA A 27 9.70 24.26 -52.91
CA ALA A 27 8.57 24.89 -52.23
C ALA A 27 7.24 24.17 -52.51
N ALA A 28 7.05 23.67 -53.74
CA ALA A 28 5.85 22.88 -54.08
C ALA A 28 5.85 21.51 -53.39
N VAL A 29 7.00 20.82 -53.32
CA VAL A 29 7.13 19.54 -52.59
C VAL A 29 6.95 19.73 -51.09
N CYS A 30 7.54 20.77 -50.49
CA CYS A 30 7.33 21.09 -49.07
C CYS A 30 5.87 21.48 -48.77
N ALA A 31 5.18 22.18 -49.68
CA ALA A 31 3.76 22.51 -49.51
C ALA A 31 2.87 21.25 -49.63
N VAL A 32 3.15 20.33 -50.56
CA VAL A 32 2.41 19.07 -50.70
C VAL A 32 2.70 18.11 -49.53
N VAL A 33 3.94 18.07 -49.02
CA VAL A 33 4.27 17.30 -47.80
C VAL A 33 3.65 17.95 -46.55
N ALA A 34 3.60 19.28 -46.46
CA ALA A 34 2.93 19.97 -45.36
C ALA A 34 1.41 19.77 -45.37
N VAL A 35 0.77 19.72 -46.55
CA VAL A 35 -0.66 19.41 -46.70
C VAL A 35 -0.94 17.91 -46.46
N GLY A 36 -0.02 17.02 -46.83
CA GLY A 36 -0.10 15.59 -46.53
C GLY A 36 0.11 15.25 -45.04
N LEU A 37 0.92 16.03 -44.32
CA LEU A 37 1.14 15.88 -42.88
C LEU A 37 0.08 16.59 -42.02
N ALA A 38 -0.64 17.58 -42.57
CA ALA A 38 -1.77 18.22 -41.90
C ALA A 38 -3.11 17.45 -42.04
N GLY A 39 -3.11 16.38 -42.84
CA GLY A 39 -4.29 15.54 -43.10
C GLY A 39 -4.36 14.24 -42.30
N CYS A 40 -3.41 13.96 -41.41
CA CYS A 40 -3.62 12.91 -40.41
C CYS A 40 -4.75 13.40 -39.50
N PRO A 41 -5.92 12.71 -39.45
CA PRO A 41 -6.88 12.98 -38.41
C PRO A 41 -6.12 12.78 -37.11
N ALA A 42 -5.98 13.84 -36.31
CA ALA A 42 -5.62 13.66 -34.91
C ALA A 42 -6.61 12.61 -34.39
N PRO A 43 -6.15 11.46 -33.85
CA PRO A 43 -7.06 10.49 -33.28
C PRO A 43 -7.96 11.26 -32.33
N GLY A 44 -9.25 11.27 -32.65
CA GLY A 44 -10.22 12.19 -32.08
C GLY A 44 -10.12 12.13 -30.56
N GLY A 45 -9.56 13.17 -29.98
CA GLY A 45 -9.56 13.40 -28.54
C GLY A 45 -10.99 13.68 -28.12
N SER A 46 -11.76 12.63 -27.86
CA SER A 46 -13.09 12.73 -27.27
C SER A 46 -13.47 11.50 -26.45
N ASP A 47 -12.50 10.75 -25.94
CA ASP A 47 -12.74 9.95 -24.74
C ASP A 47 -12.47 10.88 -23.56
N GLY A 48 -13.48 11.64 -23.16
CA GLY A 48 -13.40 12.43 -21.93
C GLY A 48 -13.05 11.50 -20.77
N ASP A 49 -12.22 11.98 -19.85
CA ASP A 49 -11.83 11.21 -18.66
C ASP A 49 -13.07 10.55 -18.05
N PRO A 50 -13.04 9.23 -17.79
CA PRO A 50 -14.21 8.52 -17.31
C PRO A 50 -14.71 9.19 -16.03
N ALA A 51 -16.00 9.51 -16.02
CA ALA A 51 -16.61 10.21 -14.90
C ALA A 51 -16.29 9.49 -13.57
N PRO A 52 -16.02 10.24 -12.49
CA PRO A 52 -15.75 9.64 -11.18
C PRO A 52 -16.82 8.63 -10.78
N ALA A 53 -16.38 7.51 -10.21
CA ALA A 53 -17.28 6.54 -9.60
C ALA A 53 -17.87 7.14 -8.32
N ARG A 54 -19.18 6.98 -8.15
CA ARG A 54 -19.90 7.51 -6.98
C ARG A 54 -20.03 6.43 -5.92
N LEU A 55 -19.60 6.76 -4.71
CA LEU A 55 -19.89 5.99 -3.51
C LEU A 55 -20.71 6.86 -2.56
N HIS A 56 -21.75 6.28 -1.98
CA HIS A 56 -22.52 6.90 -0.91
C HIS A 56 -21.87 6.59 0.42
N TRP A 57 -21.21 7.59 0.99
CA TRP A 57 -20.55 7.50 2.27
C TRP A 57 -21.48 7.96 3.41
N GLN A 58 -21.53 7.16 4.47
CA GLN A 58 -22.20 7.51 5.71
C GLN A 58 -21.20 7.45 6.84
N ARG A 59 -21.18 8.50 7.68
CA ARG A 59 -20.33 8.55 8.86
C ARG A 59 -20.81 7.51 9.88
N VAL A 60 -19.85 6.82 10.50
CA VAL A 60 -20.05 5.86 11.58
C VAL A 60 -19.40 6.42 12.83
N GLU A 61 -20.15 6.48 13.92
CA GLU A 61 -19.62 6.95 15.20
C GLU A 61 -18.97 5.80 15.96
N LEU A 62 -17.76 6.04 16.45
CA LEU A 62 -17.12 5.16 17.42
C LEU A 62 -17.45 5.63 18.83
N PRO A 63 -17.68 4.71 19.79
CA PRO A 63 -17.86 5.11 21.17
C PRO A 63 -16.59 5.79 21.66
N ALA A 64 -16.78 6.80 22.52
CA ALA A 64 -15.66 7.46 23.17
C ALA A 64 -14.79 6.43 23.90
N PRO A 65 -13.46 6.57 23.83
CA PRO A 65 -12.59 5.69 24.58
C PRO A 65 -12.80 5.87 26.08
N ALA A 66 -12.40 4.88 26.88
CA ALA A 66 -12.34 5.06 28.33
C ALA A 66 -11.36 6.20 28.67
N GLY A 67 -11.82 7.22 29.40
CA GLY A 67 -11.05 8.41 29.77
C GLY A 67 -11.02 9.50 28.69
N SER A 68 -10.23 10.56 28.91
CA SER A 68 -10.05 11.64 27.94
C SER A 68 -9.12 11.23 26.79
N GLY A 69 -9.31 11.85 25.63
CA GLY A 69 -8.41 11.74 24.49
C GLY A 69 -9.13 11.59 23.16
N ARG A 70 -8.35 11.75 22.09
CA ARG A 70 -8.79 11.64 20.69
C ARG A 70 -8.52 10.24 20.17
N VAL A 71 -9.49 9.68 19.45
CA VAL A 71 -9.31 8.44 18.68
C VAL A 71 -8.27 8.66 17.56
N VAL A 72 -7.38 7.70 17.40
CA VAL A 72 -6.41 7.59 16.31
C VAL A 72 -6.64 6.22 15.68
N LEU A 73 -7.16 6.17 14.45
CA LEU A 73 -7.33 4.90 13.73
C LEU A 73 -6.21 4.71 12.70
N ARG A 74 -5.74 3.47 12.55
CA ARG A 74 -4.69 3.12 11.60
C ARG A 74 -5.05 1.98 10.68
N ASP A 75 -5.84 1.03 11.14
CA ASP A 75 -6.19 -0.14 10.32
C ASP A 75 -7.58 -0.66 10.65
N LEU A 76 -8.17 -1.32 9.66
CA LEU A 76 -9.50 -1.91 9.73
C LEU A 76 -9.44 -3.33 9.19
N VAL A 77 -10.19 -4.24 9.81
CA VAL A 77 -10.36 -5.60 9.27
C VAL A 77 -11.78 -6.09 9.51
N SER A 78 -12.23 -7.02 8.69
CA SER A 78 -13.45 -7.76 8.94
C SER A 78 -13.27 -9.23 8.59
N CYS A 79 -13.79 -10.12 9.42
CA CYS A 79 -13.89 -11.54 9.11
C CYS A 79 -14.98 -12.19 9.96
N ALA A 80 -15.56 -13.30 9.46
CA ALA A 80 -16.61 -14.05 10.17
C ALA A 80 -17.77 -13.17 10.71
N GLY A 81 -18.20 -12.16 9.91
CA GLY A 81 -19.29 -11.26 10.30
C GLY A 81 -18.94 -10.28 11.44
N HIS A 82 -17.66 -10.11 11.75
CA HIS A 82 -17.19 -9.14 12.74
C HIS A 82 -16.35 -8.06 12.05
N TRP A 83 -16.41 -6.85 12.58
CA TRP A 83 -15.61 -5.71 12.16
C TRP A 83 -14.74 -5.25 13.31
N TYR A 84 -13.51 -4.86 12.99
CA TYR A 84 -12.56 -4.33 13.94
C TYR A 84 -11.90 -3.07 13.40
N ALA A 85 -11.70 -2.10 14.28
CA ALA A 85 -10.93 -0.91 14.02
C ALA A 85 -9.82 -0.84 15.07
N ALA A 86 -8.58 -0.66 14.62
CA ALA A 86 -7.41 -0.68 15.48
C ALA A 86 -6.62 0.63 15.39
N GLY A 87 -6.04 1.01 16.52
CA GLY A 87 -5.28 2.24 16.62
C GLY A 87 -4.86 2.57 18.05
N ALA A 88 -5.13 3.79 18.47
CA ALA A 88 -4.83 4.30 19.80
C ALA A 88 -5.82 5.39 20.23
N VAL A 89 -5.66 5.83 21.47
CA VAL A 89 -6.21 7.08 21.98
C VAL A 89 -5.05 7.99 22.34
N ALA A 90 -5.02 9.19 21.79
CA ALA A 90 -4.04 10.22 22.10
C ALA A 90 -4.62 11.22 23.10
N ASP A 91 -3.91 11.50 24.19
CA ASP A 91 -4.27 12.57 25.11
C ASP A 91 -3.88 13.96 24.53
N PRO A 92 -4.27 15.08 25.18
CA PRO A 92 -3.91 16.42 24.71
C PRO A 92 -2.39 16.69 24.66
N GLY A 93 -1.58 15.93 25.41
CA GLY A 93 -0.11 16.00 25.39
C GLY A 93 0.53 15.12 24.31
N GLY A 94 -0.26 14.38 23.53
CA GLY A 94 0.21 13.47 22.49
C GLY A 94 0.68 12.11 23.02
N ALA A 95 0.51 11.82 24.32
CA ALA A 95 0.74 10.47 24.82
C ALA A 95 -0.37 9.56 24.31
N THR A 96 0.02 8.37 23.86
CA THR A 96 -0.87 7.41 23.23
C THR A 96 -1.14 6.24 24.16
N ARG A 97 -2.26 5.54 23.96
CA ARG A 97 -2.54 4.21 24.54
C ARG A 97 -3.24 3.34 23.49
N PRO A 98 -2.94 2.03 23.40
CA PRO A 98 -3.54 1.18 22.38
C PRO A 98 -5.05 1.06 22.59
N ALA A 99 -5.79 1.02 21.48
CA ALA A 99 -7.24 0.87 21.51
C ALA A 99 -7.73 0.09 20.29
N VAL A 100 -8.78 -0.71 20.51
CA VAL A 100 -9.49 -1.44 19.48
C VAL A 100 -10.98 -1.28 19.73
N TRP A 101 -11.73 -1.19 18.64
CA TRP A 101 -13.19 -1.23 18.63
C TRP A 101 -13.65 -2.41 17.80
N SER A 102 -14.79 -2.99 18.18
CA SER A 102 -15.42 -4.09 17.45
C SER A 102 -16.89 -3.82 17.19
N SER A 103 -17.43 -4.45 16.14
CA SER A 103 -18.85 -4.41 15.81
C SER A 103 -19.29 -5.74 15.20
N LEU A 104 -20.54 -6.12 15.46
CA LEU A 104 -21.20 -7.33 14.92
C LEU A 104 -22.08 -7.04 13.69
N ASP A 105 -22.37 -5.77 13.41
CA ASP A 105 -23.25 -5.32 12.33
C ASP A 105 -22.59 -4.25 11.43
N GLY A 106 -21.42 -3.77 11.84
CA GLY A 106 -20.68 -2.67 11.22
C GLY A 106 -21.27 -1.28 11.52
N ALA A 107 -22.28 -1.20 12.39
CA ALA A 107 -23.02 0.02 12.73
C ALA A 107 -22.88 0.38 14.22
N VAL A 108 -23.08 -0.58 15.12
CA VAL A 108 -22.92 -0.39 16.57
C VAL A 108 -21.54 -0.88 16.97
N TRP A 109 -20.70 0.05 17.41
CA TRP A 109 -19.32 -0.22 17.81
C TRP A 109 -19.15 -0.21 19.32
N ARG A 110 -18.27 -1.08 19.81
CA ARG A 110 -17.92 -1.20 21.23
C ARG A 110 -16.40 -1.23 21.38
N SER A 111 -15.90 -0.56 22.42
CA SER A 111 -14.49 -0.66 22.78
C SER A 111 -14.16 -2.08 23.23
N VAL A 112 -13.06 -2.63 22.74
CA VAL A 112 -12.49 -3.90 23.17
C VAL A 112 -11.58 -3.64 24.38
N PRO A 113 -11.69 -4.39 25.48
CA PRO A 113 -10.75 -4.28 26.58
C PRO A 113 -9.32 -4.56 26.11
N VAL A 114 -8.38 -3.68 26.46
CA VAL A 114 -6.96 -3.82 26.11
C VAL A 114 -6.12 -3.91 27.38
N VAL A 115 -5.29 -4.94 27.49
CA VAL A 115 -4.30 -5.10 28.56
C VAL A 115 -2.90 -4.96 27.97
N ALA A 116 -2.18 -3.95 28.43
CA ALA A 116 -0.80 -3.67 28.03
C ALA A 116 0.08 -3.55 29.28
N ASP A 117 1.15 -4.32 29.31
CA ASP A 117 1.98 -4.51 30.50
C ASP A 117 3.29 -3.74 30.39
N SER A 118 3.91 -3.74 29.21
CA SER A 118 5.20 -3.09 29.02
C SER A 118 5.09 -1.57 28.95
N TYR A 119 6.20 -0.87 29.25
CA TYR A 119 6.28 0.59 29.16
C TYR A 119 5.87 1.11 27.76
N TYR A 120 6.36 0.46 26.70
CA TYR A 120 6.03 0.84 25.33
C TYR A 120 4.69 0.28 24.86
N GLY A 121 4.28 -0.89 25.35
CA GLY A 121 2.97 -1.49 25.06
C GLY A 121 1.83 -0.59 25.50
N ARG A 122 1.92 -0.01 26.70
CA ARG A 122 0.95 0.98 27.22
C ARG A 122 0.86 2.25 26.38
N GLN A 123 1.85 2.50 25.53
CA GLN A 123 1.93 3.68 24.68
C GLN A 123 1.75 3.40 23.19
N SER A 124 1.53 2.13 22.84
CA SER A 124 1.54 1.68 21.46
C SER A 124 0.43 2.29 20.64
N VAL A 125 0.73 2.57 19.37
CA VAL A 125 -0.28 2.76 18.33
C VAL A 125 -0.37 1.48 17.51
N LEU A 126 -1.51 0.81 17.56
CA LEU A 126 -1.76 -0.39 16.76
C LEU A 126 -1.94 0.03 15.30
N PHE A 127 -1.05 -0.39 14.40
CA PHE A 127 -1.03 0.07 13.01
C PHE A 127 -1.35 -1.01 11.99
N SER A 128 -1.41 -2.28 12.39
CA SER A 128 -1.91 -3.36 11.54
C SER A 128 -2.75 -4.33 12.37
N VAL A 129 -3.90 -4.74 11.84
CA VAL A 129 -4.80 -5.72 12.47
C VAL A 129 -5.16 -6.82 11.48
N GLY A 130 -4.96 -8.07 11.90
CA GLY A 130 -5.40 -9.25 11.16
C GLY A 130 -6.62 -9.87 11.84
N CYS A 131 -7.43 -10.61 11.08
CA CYS A 131 -8.58 -11.34 11.59
C CYS A 131 -8.55 -12.80 11.13
N ARG A 132 -8.86 -13.73 12.04
CA ARG A 132 -9.00 -15.16 11.77
C ARG A 132 -10.13 -15.72 12.61
N GLY A 133 -11.15 -16.28 11.95
CA GLY A 133 -12.26 -16.96 12.65
C GLY A 133 -13.03 -16.07 13.64
N GLY A 134 -13.10 -14.76 13.41
CA GLY A 134 -13.77 -13.81 14.31
C GLY A 134 -12.93 -13.40 15.52
N SER A 135 -11.65 -13.77 15.57
CA SER A 135 -10.68 -13.23 16.53
C SER A 135 -9.65 -12.36 15.81
N VAL A 136 -9.08 -11.39 16.52
CA VAL A 136 -8.04 -10.51 15.96
C VAL A 136 -6.70 -10.65 16.64
N ALA A 137 -5.67 -10.31 15.89
CA ALA A 137 -4.35 -9.99 16.39
C ALA A 137 -3.91 -8.66 15.78
N ALA A 138 -2.98 -7.97 16.44
CA ALA A 138 -2.50 -6.67 15.99
C ALA A 138 -0.99 -6.52 16.14
N VAL A 139 -0.44 -5.63 15.33
CA VAL A 139 0.93 -5.10 15.43
C VAL A 139 0.83 -3.62 15.72
N GLY A 140 1.75 -3.15 16.53
CA GLY A 140 1.76 -1.80 17.04
C GLY A 140 3.14 -1.45 17.54
N GLY A 141 3.37 -0.16 17.74
CA GLY A 141 4.62 0.29 18.33
C GLY A 141 4.59 1.71 18.84
N LYS A 142 5.68 2.08 19.52
CA LYS A 142 5.95 3.44 19.97
C LYS A 142 7.40 3.79 19.67
N VAL A 143 7.62 4.91 18.99
CA VAL A 143 8.95 5.50 18.80
C VAL A 143 9.48 5.96 20.15
N GLY A 144 10.70 5.54 20.54
CA GLY A 144 11.29 5.99 21.80
C GLY A 144 12.60 5.32 22.21
N GLY A 145 13.11 5.73 23.37
CA GLY A 145 14.42 5.36 23.91
C GLY A 145 15.57 6.19 23.31
N ALA A 146 16.81 5.89 23.72
CA ALA A 146 17.99 6.71 23.44
C ALA A 146 18.29 6.97 21.94
N HIS A 147 17.76 6.14 21.04
CA HIS A 147 17.98 6.24 19.59
C HIS A 147 16.71 6.50 18.79
N GLY A 148 15.57 6.73 19.45
CA GLY A 148 14.29 6.96 18.76
C GLY A 148 13.80 5.79 17.90
N ASN A 149 14.35 4.58 18.06
CA ASN A 149 13.89 3.43 17.29
C ASN A 149 12.47 3.00 17.71
N PRO A 150 11.64 2.53 16.76
CA PRO A 150 10.32 2.03 17.10
C PRO A 150 10.42 0.77 17.98
N ARG A 151 9.65 0.77 19.06
CA ARG A 151 9.49 -0.37 19.98
C ARG A 151 8.21 -1.08 19.61
N MET A 152 8.38 -2.14 18.84
CA MET A 152 7.30 -2.93 18.28
C MET A 152 6.82 -3.97 19.28
N GLY A 153 5.54 -4.29 19.22
CA GLY A 153 4.94 -5.39 19.95
C GLY A 153 3.87 -6.08 19.11
N THR A 154 3.31 -7.13 19.68
CA THR A 154 2.14 -7.83 19.13
C THR A 154 1.07 -7.96 20.19
N TRP A 155 -0.17 -8.05 19.73
CA TRP A 155 -1.34 -8.23 20.56
C TRP A 155 -2.22 -9.32 19.98
N TRP A 156 -2.91 -10.07 20.84
CA TRP A 156 -3.86 -11.09 20.40
C TRP A 156 -5.12 -11.07 21.27
N GLN A 157 -6.23 -11.46 20.67
CA GLN A 157 -7.52 -11.51 21.35
C GLN A 157 -7.71 -12.86 22.02
N ARG A 158 -7.86 -12.84 23.35
CA ARG A 158 -8.20 -14.02 24.15
C ARG A 158 -9.66 -14.44 23.91
N GLY A 159 -10.01 -15.65 24.37
CA GLY A 159 -11.37 -16.18 24.25
C GLY A 159 -12.47 -15.38 24.98
N ASP A 160 -12.09 -14.52 25.94
CA ASP A 160 -13.00 -13.58 26.61
C ASP A 160 -13.22 -12.27 25.81
N GLY A 161 -12.59 -12.14 24.65
CA GLY A 161 -12.64 -10.96 23.80
C GLY A 161 -11.62 -9.87 24.16
N THR A 162 -10.85 -10.01 25.24
CA THR A 162 -9.82 -9.05 25.65
C THR A 162 -8.63 -9.13 24.70
N LEU A 163 -8.15 -7.98 24.23
CA LEU A 163 -6.90 -7.87 23.48
C LEU A 163 -5.73 -7.69 24.45
N VAL A 164 -4.74 -8.57 24.40
CA VAL A 164 -3.60 -8.53 25.33
C VAL A 164 -2.28 -8.40 24.59
N GLU A 165 -1.36 -7.62 25.17
CA GLU A 165 0.03 -7.56 24.71
C GLU A 165 0.69 -8.93 24.87
N VAL A 166 1.47 -9.31 23.85
CA VAL A 166 2.34 -10.49 23.87
C VAL A 166 3.73 -10.06 24.32
N PRO A 167 4.23 -10.56 25.47
CA PRO A 167 5.62 -10.39 25.84
C PRO A 167 6.53 -11.01 24.77
N ALA A 168 7.50 -10.23 24.29
CA ALA A 168 8.46 -10.68 23.28
C ALA A 168 9.88 -10.24 23.66
N SER A 169 10.87 -11.03 23.26
CA SER A 169 12.27 -10.59 23.32
C SER A 169 12.49 -9.40 22.39
N PHE A 170 13.44 -8.54 22.76
CA PHE A 170 13.74 -7.35 21.97
C PHE A 170 14.14 -7.70 20.53
N GLU A 171 14.88 -8.79 20.34
CA GLU A 171 15.42 -9.26 19.06
C GLU A 171 14.34 -9.77 18.10
N LEU A 172 13.14 -10.09 18.60
CA LEU A 172 12.05 -10.60 17.77
C LEU A 172 11.63 -9.57 16.72
N TYR A 173 11.49 -8.31 17.12
CA TYR A 173 11.11 -7.20 16.23
C TYR A 173 12.18 -6.12 16.11
N GLY A 174 13.06 -6.03 17.11
CA GLY A 174 14.15 -5.06 17.24
C GLY A 174 15.53 -5.70 17.07
N GLY A 175 16.51 -5.13 17.75
CA GLY A 175 17.90 -5.55 17.67
C GLY A 175 18.67 -4.98 16.47
N PRO A 176 19.97 -5.32 16.34
CA PRO A 176 20.85 -4.76 15.31
C PRO A 176 20.45 -5.07 13.87
N LYS A 177 19.57 -6.08 13.67
CA LYS A 177 19.09 -6.51 12.37
C LYS A 177 17.70 -5.96 12.01
N ALA A 178 17.07 -5.17 12.89
CA ALA A 178 15.73 -4.67 12.64
C ALA A 178 15.70 -3.61 11.56
N VAL A 179 14.71 -3.70 10.67
CA VAL A 179 14.38 -2.65 9.71
C VAL A 179 12.94 -2.20 9.94
N ASN A 180 11.94 -3.06 9.71
CA ASN A 180 10.55 -2.77 10.07
C ASN A 180 9.68 -4.04 10.20
N VAL A 181 8.51 -3.89 10.81
CA VAL A 181 7.38 -4.82 10.72
C VAL A 181 6.25 -4.08 10.02
N SER A 182 5.60 -4.70 9.04
CA SER A 182 4.67 -4.03 8.11
C SER A 182 3.22 -4.45 8.30
N ARG A 183 2.82 -5.64 7.85
CA ARG A 183 1.40 -6.05 7.82
C ARG A 183 1.21 -7.42 8.43
N LEU A 184 0.05 -7.61 9.04
CA LEU A 184 -0.39 -8.84 9.69
C LEU A 184 -1.64 -9.38 9.00
N ALA A 185 -1.66 -10.68 8.72
CA ALA A 185 -2.83 -11.39 8.22
C ALA A 185 -3.11 -12.65 9.05
N GLY A 186 -4.40 -12.97 9.18
CA GLY A 186 -4.89 -14.24 9.69
C GLY A 186 -5.32 -15.15 8.55
N GLY A 187 -5.14 -16.45 8.70
CA GLY A 187 -5.39 -17.44 7.65
C GLY A 187 -5.60 -18.86 8.18
N ALA A 188 -5.89 -19.81 7.31
CA ALA A 188 -6.09 -21.21 7.71
C ALA A 188 -4.85 -21.77 8.45
N ALA A 189 -3.65 -21.44 7.96
CA ALA A 189 -2.36 -21.85 8.52
C ALA A 189 -1.95 -21.13 9.82
N GLY A 190 -2.74 -20.16 10.31
CA GLY A 190 -2.44 -19.39 11.51
C GLY A 190 -2.36 -17.90 11.20
N TRP A 191 -1.28 -17.27 11.63
CA TRP A 191 -1.04 -15.84 11.55
C TRP A 191 0.34 -15.57 10.95
N MET A 192 0.42 -14.55 10.11
CA MET A 192 1.67 -14.11 9.51
C MET A 192 1.80 -12.60 9.58
N MET A 193 2.94 -12.14 10.06
CA MET A 193 3.42 -10.79 9.80
C MET A 193 4.51 -10.82 8.75
N VAL A 194 4.62 -9.74 7.99
CA VAL A 194 5.73 -9.49 7.07
C VAL A 194 6.38 -8.15 7.34
N GLY A 195 7.61 -7.98 6.87
CA GLY A 195 8.43 -6.80 7.07
C GLY A 195 9.85 -7.10 6.63
N ASN A 196 10.81 -6.37 7.18
CA ASN A 196 12.17 -6.39 6.68
C ASN A 196 13.18 -6.44 7.83
N ARG A 197 14.30 -7.11 7.54
CA ARG A 197 15.47 -7.28 8.40
C ARG A 197 16.71 -6.92 7.59
N ALA A 198 17.87 -6.87 8.25
CA ALA A 198 19.14 -6.62 7.56
C ALA A 198 19.44 -7.64 6.45
N SER A 199 18.86 -8.85 6.53
CA SER A 199 18.95 -9.88 5.49
C SER A 199 17.92 -9.74 4.36
N GLY A 200 17.12 -8.68 4.31
CA GLY A 200 16.05 -8.46 3.33
C GLY A 200 14.65 -8.70 3.91
N ALA A 201 13.71 -9.09 3.06
CA ALA A 201 12.36 -9.46 3.47
C ALA A 201 12.37 -10.57 4.53
N ALA A 202 11.44 -10.47 5.47
CA ALA A 202 11.28 -11.41 6.58
C ALA A 202 9.80 -11.65 6.90
N ALA A 203 9.54 -12.77 7.55
CA ALA A 203 8.22 -13.13 8.03
C ALA A 203 8.26 -13.48 9.52
N TRP A 204 7.12 -13.34 10.19
CA TRP A 204 6.92 -13.86 11.53
C TRP A 204 5.67 -14.72 11.52
N VAL A 205 5.80 -15.98 11.92
CA VAL A 205 4.71 -16.97 11.85
C VAL A 205 4.24 -17.36 13.23
N SER A 206 2.94 -17.53 13.37
CA SER A 206 2.30 -18.02 14.60
C SER A 206 1.10 -18.89 14.27
N ARG A 207 0.79 -19.87 15.13
CA ARG A 207 -0.44 -20.67 15.00
C ARG A 207 -1.64 -20.00 15.66
N ASP A 208 -1.41 -19.20 16.69
CA ASP A 208 -2.43 -18.67 17.62
C ASP A 208 -2.34 -17.16 17.86
N ALA A 209 -1.31 -16.50 17.32
CA ALA A 209 -0.93 -15.10 17.55
C ALA A 209 -0.45 -14.78 18.97
N ALA A 210 -0.43 -15.76 19.88
CA ALA A 210 0.08 -15.59 21.23
C ALA A 210 1.61 -15.57 21.25
N GLU A 211 2.27 -16.27 20.31
CA GLU A 211 3.73 -16.23 20.14
C GLU A 211 4.11 -16.29 18.67
N PHE A 212 5.09 -15.47 18.26
CA PHE A 212 5.59 -15.44 16.89
C PHE A 212 7.03 -15.92 16.81
N ALA A 213 7.33 -16.73 15.79
CA ALA A 213 8.68 -17.10 15.41
C ALA A 213 9.12 -16.30 14.18
N ILE A 214 10.28 -15.65 14.27
CA ILE A 214 10.87 -14.94 13.13
C ILE A 214 11.49 -15.92 12.12
N VAL A 215 11.23 -15.67 10.84
CA VAL A 215 11.82 -16.32 9.68
C VAL A 215 12.60 -15.24 8.92
N GLU A 216 13.89 -15.13 9.23
CA GLU A 216 14.83 -14.19 8.58
C GLU A 216 15.95 -14.96 7.87
N GLY A 217 16.50 -14.40 6.78
CA GLY A 217 17.58 -15.07 6.03
C GLY A 217 17.15 -16.35 5.30
N ALA A 218 15.84 -16.60 5.18
CA ALA A 218 15.31 -17.79 4.53
C ALA A 218 15.57 -17.75 3.01
N PRO A 219 16.09 -18.84 2.41
CA PRO A 219 16.25 -18.94 0.96
C PRO A 219 14.94 -18.64 0.23
N GLY A 220 15.04 -17.89 -0.87
CA GLY A 220 13.88 -17.46 -1.64
C GLY A 220 13.13 -16.27 -1.03
N LEU A 221 13.24 -15.95 0.27
CA LEU A 221 12.66 -14.74 0.84
C LEU A 221 13.69 -13.61 0.97
N ALA A 222 14.85 -13.96 1.52
CA ALA A 222 15.92 -13.02 1.84
C ALA A 222 16.58 -12.41 0.59
N THR A 223 17.36 -11.36 0.83
CA THR A 223 18.34 -10.83 -0.13
C THR A 223 19.32 -11.91 -0.54
N ASP A 224 19.62 -11.97 -1.84
CA ASP A 224 20.59 -12.87 -2.46
C ASP A 224 21.21 -12.21 -3.70
N ASP A 225 21.90 -12.98 -4.53
CA ASP A 225 22.56 -12.48 -5.75
C ASP A 225 21.59 -11.83 -6.75
N ALA A 226 20.27 -12.10 -6.63
CA ALA A 226 19.27 -11.46 -7.47
C ALA A 226 18.91 -10.04 -7.00
N GLY A 227 19.26 -9.66 -5.77
CA GLY A 227 19.05 -8.30 -5.25
C GLY A 227 18.50 -8.22 -3.83
N VAL A 228 18.35 -6.99 -3.35
CA VAL A 228 17.83 -6.69 -2.01
C VAL A 228 16.32 -6.80 -2.01
N THR A 229 15.78 -7.71 -1.20
CA THR A 229 14.33 -7.94 -1.14
C THR A 229 13.65 -7.04 -0.12
N TRP A 230 12.39 -6.68 -0.39
CA TRP A 230 11.57 -5.87 0.51
C TRP A 230 10.11 -6.32 0.48
N ALA A 231 9.54 -6.66 1.64
CA ALA A 231 8.13 -7.07 1.78
C ALA A 231 7.27 -5.93 2.37
N PHE A 232 6.03 -5.81 1.90
CA PHE A 232 5.08 -4.78 2.32
C PHE A 232 3.77 -5.33 2.90
N ASP A 233 3.15 -6.31 2.23
CA ASP A 233 1.82 -6.79 2.59
C ASP A 233 1.69 -8.31 2.40
N VAL A 234 0.70 -8.89 3.08
CA VAL A 234 0.48 -10.33 3.10
C VAL A 234 -1.02 -10.66 3.15
N VAL A 235 -1.40 -11.71 2.42
CA VAL A 235 -2.73 -12.33 2.51
C VAL A 235 -2.62 -13.85 2.65
N SER A 236 -3.63 -14.46 3.27
CA SER A 236 -3.83 -15.90 3.22
C SER A 236 -4.79 -16.26 2.08
N GLY A 237 -4.32 -17.09 1.16
CA GLY A 237 -5.11 -17.64 0.06
C GLY A 237 -5.20 -19.17 0.11
N PRO A 238 -5.85 -19.79 -0.89
CA PRO A 238 -6.10 -21.23 -0.91
C PRO A 238 -4.83 -22.10 -0.85
N SER A 239 -3.70 -21.58 -1.35
CA SER A 239 -2.41 -22.28 -1.39
C SER A 239 -1.46 -21.90 -0.25
N GLY A 240 -1.94 -21.16 0.76
CA GLY A 240 -1.13 -20.69 1.88
C GLY A 240 -0.97 -19.17 1.88
N TRP A 241 0.25 -18.70 2.12
CA TRP A 241 0.59 -17.30 2.23
C TRP A 241 1.07 -16.74 0.90
N LEU A 242 0.59 -15.53 0.57
CA LEU A 242 1.09 -14.70 -0.50
C LEU A 242 1.57 -13.37 0.09
N VAL A 243 2.83 -13.05 -0.16
CA VAL A 243 3.47 -11.80 0.24
C VAL A 243 3.81 -11.01 -1.01
N VAL A 244 3.65 -9.70 -0.94
CA VAL A 244 3.97 -8.80 -2.05
C VAL A 244 4.98 -7.74 -1.63
N GLY A 245 5.78 -7.31 -2.59
CA GLY A 245 6.79 -6.28 -2.38
C GLY A 245 7.63 -5.98 -3.61
N GLY A 246 8.93 -5.83 -3.42
CA GLY A 246 9.87 -5.56 -4.50
C GLY A 246 11.27 -6.08 -4.25
N ILE A 247 12.08 -6.07 -5.31
CA ILE A 247 13.50 -6.42 -5.28
C ILE A 247 14.31 -5.32 -5.93
N LEU A 248 15.36 -4.86 -5.25
CA LEU A 248 16.35 -3.94 -5.83
C LEU A 248 17.46 -4.79 -6.46
N ALA A 249 17.40 -4.96 -7.78
CA ALA A 249 18.40 -5.76 -8.51
C ALA A 249 19.81 -5.13 -8.43
N PRO A 250 20.89 -5.94 -8.49
CA PRO A 250 22.25 -5.43 -8.46
C PRO A 250 22.51 -4.37 -9.55
N GLY A 251 23.16 -3.28 -9.17
CA GLY A 251 23.50 -2.18 -10.08
C GLY A 251 22.32 -1.28 -10.46
N ARG A 252 21.12 -1.52 -9.93
CA ARG A 252 19.97 -0.61 -10.06
C ARG A 252 19.74 0.21 -8.79
N ILE A 253 19.04 1.32 -8.95
CA ILE A 253 18.47 2.13 -7.86
C ILE A 253 16.95 1.93 -7.72
N ASP A 254 16.33 1.40 -8.77
CA ASP A 254 14.90 1.15 -8.87
C ASP A 254 14.56 -0.30 -8.56
N ARG A 255 13.41 -0.53 -7.91
CA ARG A 255 12.91 -1.87 -7.61
C ARG A 255 12.14 -2.45 -8.78
N ASP A 256 12.16 -3.78 -8.86
CA ASP A 256 11.21 -4.58 -9.64
C ASP A 256 10.13 -5.14 -8.71
N PRO A 257 8.88 -5.32 -9.17
CA PRO A 257 7.81 -5.86 -8.35
C PRO A 257 8.07 -7.35 -8.10
N ALA A 258 7.80 -7.81 -6.88
CA ALA A 258 8.04 -9.20 -6.51
C ALA A 258 6.92 -9.77 -5.63
N VAL A 259 6.69 -11.07 -5.76
CA VAL A 259 5.79 -11.84 -4.92
C VAL A 259 6.52 -13.04 -4.32
N TRP A 260 6.09 -13.43 -3.12
CA TRP A 260 6.56 -14.65 -2.47
C TRP A 260 5.37 -15.50 -2.04
N THR A 261 5.44 -16.79 -2.32
CA THR A 261 4.44 -17.76 -1.89
C THR A 261 5.04 -18.77 -0.92
N SER A 262 4.27 -19.16 0.09
CA SER A 262 4.65 -20.19 1.04
C SER A 262 3.44 -20.92 1.59
N GLY A 263 3.49 -22.26 1.62
CA GLY A 263 2.42 -23.05 2.25
C GLY A 263 2.41 -22.96 3.78
N ASP A 264 3.58 -22.78 4.39
CA ASP A 264 3.80 -22.86 5.84
C ASP A 264 4.39 -21.58 6.46
N GLY A 265 4.73 -20.60 5.62
CA GLY A 265 5.41 -19.36 6.00
C GLY A 265 6.89 -19.49 6.32
N ARG A 266 7.49 -20.64 6.04
CA ARG A 266 8.91 -20.95 6.31
C ARG A 266 9.69 -21.26 5.05
N VAL A 267 9.10 -22.01 4.13
CA VAL A 267 9.71 -22.32 2.82
C VAL A 267 9.09 -21.41 1.77
N TRP A 268 9.94 -20.64 1.09
CA TRP A 268 9.49 -19.56 0.24
C TRP A 268 9.88 -19.76 -1.22
N ARG A 269 8.96 -19.42 -2.12
CA ARG A 269 9.22 -19.29 -3.54
C ARG A 269 9.00 -17.83 -3.96
N ARG A 270 10.06 -17.19 -4.45
CA ARG A 270 10.01 -15.85 -5.05
C ARG A 270 9.65 -15.94 -6.53
N THR A 271 8.86 -14.98 -6.98
CA THR A 271 8.68 -14.66 -8.39
C THR A 271 8.89 -13.16 -8.55
N VAL A 272 9.92 -12.78 -9.30
CA VAL A 272 10.10 -11.39 -9.75
C VAL A 272 9.20 -11.19 -10.95
N LEU A 273 8.38 -10.15 -10.91
CA LEU A 273 7.42 -9.85 -11.97
C LEU A 273 8.13 -9.11 -13.10
N ALA A 274 7.59 -9.23 -14.31
CA ALA A 274 8.04 -8.40 -15.41
C ALA A 274 7.75 -6.93 -15.09
N GLY A 275 8.80 -6.15 -14.87
CA GLY A 275 8.75 -4.71 -14.66
C GLY A 275 9.33 -3.93 -15.83
N THR A 276 9.36 -2.61 -15.68
CA THR A 276 10.06 -1.71 -16.60
C THR A 276 11.41 -1.27 -16.02
N ALA A 277 12.08 -0.33 -16.68
CA ALA A 277 13.29 0.28 -16.14
C ALA A 277 12.99 1.25 -14.97
N GLU A 278 11.72 1.62 -14.75
CA GLU A 278 11.31 2.56 -13.69
C GLU A 278 11.21 1.87 -12.32
N TYR A 279 10.99 2.66 -11.26
CA TYR A 279 10.72 2.15 -9.92
C TYR A 279 9.36 1.45 -9.86
N GLU A 280 9.36 0.16 -9.57
CA GLU A 280 8.13 -0.62 -9.43
C GLU A 280 8.16 -1.50 -8.18
N GLU A 281 7.06 -1.49 -7.42
CA GLU A 281 6.89 -2.38 -6.27
C GLU A 281 5.41 -2.61 -5.99
N LEU A 282 5.11 -3.74 -5.37
CA LEU A 282 3.77 -4.04 -4.86
C LEU A 282 3.67 -3.61 -3.39
N GLN A 283 2.59 -2.95 -2.99
CA GLN A 283 2.44 -2.42 -1.62
C GLN A 283 1.22 -2.94 -0.87
N ARG A 284 0.16 -3.36 -1.59
CA ARG A 284 -1.02 -4.03 -1.01
C ARG A 284 -1.50 -5.15 -1.90
N VAL A 285 -2.11 -6.18 -1.31
CA VAL A 285 -2.70 -7.30 -2.03
C VAL A 285 -4.03 -7.72 -1.39
N VAL A 286 -4.98 -8.12 -2.23
CA VAL A 286 -6.28 -8.68 -1.84
C VAL A 286 -6.61 -9.88 -2.72
N LEU A 287 -7.59 -10.68 -2.30
CA LEU A 287 -8.16 -11.75 -3.11
C LEU A 287 -9.53 -11.32 -3.64
N VAL A 288 -9.70 -11.34 -4.96
CA VAL A 288 -10.99 -11.18 -5.64
C VAL A 288 -11.42 -12.54 -6.14
N ASP A 289 -12.44 -13.13 -5.52
CA ASP A 289 -12.91 -14.49 -5.83
C ASP A 289 -11.78 -15.54 -5.78
N GLY A 290 -10.90 -15.41 -4.79
CA GLY A 290 -9.73 -16.28 -4.61
C GLY A 290 -8.54 -15.95 -5.50
N VAL A 291 -8.67 -15.01 -6.44
CA VAL A 291 -7.60 -14.57 -7.35
C VAL A 291 -6.88 -13.35 -6.76
N PRO A 292 -5.56 -13.40 -6.57
CA PRO A 292 -4.79 -12.25 -6.11
C PRO A 292 -4.80 -11.06 -7.06
N VAL A 293 -5.08 -9.89 -6.50
CA VAL A 293 -4.88 -8.58 -7.13
C VAL A 293 -4.01 -7.75 -6.20
N ALA A 294 -2.87 -7.28 -6.71
CA ALA A 294 -1.93 -6.44 -6.00
C ALA A 294 -1.84 -5.06 -6.64
N VAL A 295 -1.62 -4.03 -5.82
CA VAL A 295 -1.38 -2.67 -6.30
C VAL A 295 -0.16 -2.07 -5.62
N GLY A 296 0.47 -1.12 -6.28
CA GLY A 296 1.67 -0.45 -5.80
C GLY A 296 2.18 0.57 -6.80
N LEU A 297 3.45 0.97 -6.68
CA LEU A 297 4.05 1.97 -7.55
C LEU A 297 4.48 1.37 -8.87
N ARG A 298 4.25 2.11 -9.95
CA ARG A 298 4.73 1.80 -11.30
C ARG A 298 5.22 3.08 -11.96
N GLY A 299 6.47 3.42 -11.71
CA GLY A 299 7.06 4.70 -12.11
C GLY A 299 6.37 5.88 -11.44
N ARG A 300 5.81 6.77 -12.25
CA ARG A 300 5.10 7.99 -11.78
C ARG A 300 3.60 7.80 -11.56
N VAL A 301 3.10 6.57 -11.66
CA VAL A 301 1.70 6.22 -11.42
C VAL A 301 1.61 5.03 -10.47
N PHE A 302 0.39 4.61 -10.16
CA PHE A 302 0.14 3.35 -9.48
C PHE A 302 -0.20 2.27 -10.50
N GLY A 303 0.31 1.06 -10.29
CA GLY A 303 0.04 -0.11 -11.11
C GLY A 303 -0.87 -1.11 -10.39
N ALA A 304 -1.57 -1.92 -11.18
CA ALA A 304 -2.27 -3.10 -10.71
C ALA A 304 -1.73 -4.35 -11.40
N TRP A 305 -1.48 -5.39 -10.62
CA TRP A 305 -1.05 -6.71 -11.09
C TRP A 305 -2.07 -7.75 -10.64
N ARG A 306 -2.31 -8.73 -11.50
CA ARG A 306 -3.23 -9.83 -11.23
C ARG A 306 -2.56 -11.14 -11.55
N GLN A 307 -2.82 -12.15 -10.74
CA GLN A 307 -2.45 -13.52 -11.06
C GLN A 307 -3.53 -14.17 -11.94
N ASP A 308 -3.14 -14.80 -13.03
CA ASP A 308 -3.98 -15.67 -13.85
C ASP A 308 -3.29 -17.03 -14.08
N ALA A 309 -3.82 -17.83 -15.00
CA ALA A 309 -3.28 -19.16 -15.32
C ALA A 309 -1.87 -19.12 -15.92
N ALA A 310 -1.50 -18.05 -16.62
CA ALA A 310 -0.18 -17.87 -17.21
C ALA A 310 0.83 -17.29 -16.21
N GLY A 311 0.36 -16.68 -15.13
CA GLY A 311 1.18 -16.17 -14.04
C GLY A 311 0.72 -14.77 -13.61
N TRP A 312 1.66 -13.97 -13.12
CA TRP A 312 1.38 -12.58 -12.76
C TRP A 312 1.58 -11.66 -13.97
N ALA A 313 0.62 -10.79 -14.21
CA ALA A 313 0.69 -9.77 -15.24
C ALA A 313 0.30 -8.40 -14.68
N ALA A 314 0.94 -7.34 -15.17
CA ALA A 314 0.45 -5.98 -14.99
C ALA A 314 -0.81 -5.80 -15.87
N VAL A 315 -1.92 -5.42 -15.26
CA VAL A 315 -3.23 -5.37 -15.92
C VAL A 315 -3.80 -3.96 -16.06
N GLY A 316 -3.33 -3.00 -15.28
CA GLY A 316 -3.83 -1.63 -15.30
C GLY A 316 -2.93 -0.64 -14.59
N GLY A 317 -3.25 0.64 -14.72
CA GLY A 317 -2.59 1.74 -14.04
C GLY A 317 -3.58 2.85 -13.68
N PHE A 318 -3.27 3.62 -12.64
CA PHE A 318 -4.16 4.66 -12.13
C PHE A 318 -3.42 5.71 -11.31
N GLY A 319 -4.07 6.87 -11.13
CA GLY A 319 -3.54 7.99 -10.34
C GLY A 319 -2.22 8.54 -10.89
N GLY A 320 -1.59 9.42 -10.12
CA GLY A 320 -0.29 9.98 -10.43
C GLY A 320 0.44 10.35 -9.15
N VAL A 321 1.77 10.32 -9.19
CA VAL A 321 2.64 10.74 -8.09
C VAL A 321 2.99 12.21 -8.29
N ALA A 322 2.71 13.02 -7.26
CA ALA A 322 2.95 14.46 -7.28
C ALA A 322 4.30 14.80 -6.62
N GLY A 323 4.46 14.44 -5.35
CA GLY A 323 5.64 14.75 -4.53
C GLY A 323 5.75 13.77 -3.37
N GLY A 324 6.56 14.08 -2.35
CA GLY A 324 6.63 13.29 -1.11
C GLY A 324 6.95 11.80 -1.30
N VAL A 325 6.42 10.96 -0.39
CA VAL A 325 6.56 9.49 -0.44
C VAL A 325 5.19 8.91 -0.84
N PRO A 326 5.01 8.48 -2.09
CA PRO A 326 3.75 7.90 -2.52
C PRO A 326 3.57 6.51 -1.93
N SER A 327 2.32 6.16 -1.61
CA SER A 327 2.03 4.87 -0.96
C SER A 327 0.58 4.43 -1.14
N VAL A 328 0.33 3.13 -1.06
CA VAL A 328 -1.01 2.55 -1.00
C VAL A 328 -1.42 2.45 0.46
N GLY A 329 -2.35 3.32 0.88
CA GLY A 329 -2.88 3.33 2.24
C GLY A 329 -3.71 2.08 2.53
N GLY A 330 -4.63 1.74 1.63
CA GLY A 330 -5.50 0.58 1.76
C GLY A 330 -6.01 0.02 0.43
N LEU A 331 -6.35 -1.27 0.44
CA LEU A 331 -6.93 -2.01 -0.68
C LEU A 331 -7.97 -2.97 -0.13
N ALA A 332 -9.19 -2.96 -0.68
CA ALA A 332 -10.28 -3.80 -0.20
C ALA A 332 -11.26 -4.20 -1.32
N VAL A 333 -11.92 -5.34 -1.13
CA VAL A 333 -12.82 -5.95 -2.13
C VAL A 333 -14.24 -6.01 -1.58
N ALA A 334 -15.21 -5.45 -2.31
CA ALA A 334 -16.63 -5.60 -2.00
C ALA A 334 -17.41 -5.91 -3.28
N GLY A 335 -18.16 -7.02 -3.30
CA GLY A 335 -18.97 -7.40 -4.46
C GLY A 335 -18.17 -7.53 -5.76
N GLY A 336 -16.97 -8.12 -5.70
CA GLY A 336 -16.07 -8.27 -6.86
C GLY A 336 -15.36 -6.98 -7.30
N ARG A 337 -15.71 -5.82 -6.73
CA ARG A 337 -15.11 -4.52 -7.03
C ARG A 337 -13.96 -4.24 -6.06
N VAL A 338 -12.90 -3.62 -6.57
CA VAL A 338 -11.68 -3.30 -5.82
C VAL A 338 -11.60 -1.80 -5.58
N LEU A 339 -11.54 -1.38 -4.32
CA LEU A 339 -11.29 0.01 -3.94
C LEU A 339 -9.85 0.14 -3.42
N ALA A 340 -9.09 1.03 -4.04
CA ALA A 340 -7.76 1.44 -3.59
C ALA A 340 -7.81 2.87 -3.03
N VAL A 341 -7.12 3.09 -1.92
CA VAL A 341 -6.86 4.43 -1.39
C VAL A 341 -5.35 4.63 -1.36
N VAL A 342 -4.85 5.58 -2.15
CA VAL A 342 -3.42 5.81 -2.33
C VAL A 342 -3.04 7.27 -2.12
N SER A 343 -1.84 7.49 -1.62
CA SER A 343 -1.20 8.78 -1.42
C SER A 343 -0.34 9.12 -2.62
N ASP A 344 -0.63 10.23 -3.30
CA ASP A 344 0.26 10.81 -4.33
C ASP A 344 1.52 11.48 -3.74
N GLY A 345 1.62 11.44 -2.39
CA GLY A 345 2.65 11.99 -1.53
C GLY A 345 2.37 13.42 -1.04
N GLU A 346 1.25 14.01 -1.44
CA GLU A 346 0.68 15.23 -0.87
C GLU A 346 -0.68 14.98 -0.17
N ARG A 347 -1.48 14.04 -0.70
CA ARG A 347 -2.79 13.67 -0.18
C ARG A 347 -3.20 12.26 -0.58
N TYR A 348 -4.17 11.70 0.13
CA TYR A 348 -4.83 10.46 -0.28
C TYR A 348 -6.00 10.73 -1.26
N GLY A 349 -6.13 9.87 -2.27
CA GLY A 349 -7.27 9.77 -3.17
C GLY A 349 -7.88 8.36 -3.19
N GLY A 350 -9.04 8.20 -3.81
CA GLY A 350 -9.71 6.92 -3.98
C GLY A 350 -9.81 6.51 -5.46
N TRP A 351 -9.70 5.21 -5.74
CA TRP A 351 -9.89 4.63 -7.08
C TRP A 351 -10.65 3.32 -7.01
N LEU A 352 -11.68 3.17 -7.83
CA LEU A 352 -12.51 1.97 -7.92
C LEU A 352 -12.26 1.25 -9.24
N SER A 353 -12.01 -0.06 -9.15
CA SER A 353 -11.99 -0.97 -10.29
C SER A 353 -13.16 -1.96 -10.21
N VAL A 354 -13.81 -2.18 -11.35
CA VAL A 354 -14.92 -3.16 -11.50
C VAL A 354 -14.52 -4.39 -12.31
N ASP A 355 -13.28 -4.42 -12.82
CA ASP A 355 -12.74 -5.42 -13.74
C ASP A 355 -11.44 -6.05 -13.19
N ARG A 356 -11.37 -6.14 -11.86
CA ARG A 356 -10.27 -6.77 -11.12
C ARG A 356 -8.90 -6.12 -11.41
N GLY A 357 -8.89 -4.79 -11.46
CA GLY A 357 -7.69 -3.96 -11.54
C GLY A 357 -7.27 -3.54 -12.95
N ALA A 358 -8.01 -3.90 -14.01
CA ALA A 358 -7.63 -3.54 -15.37
C ALA A 358 -7.94 -2.06 -15.68
N GLY A 359 -9.12 -1.60 -15.27
CA GLY A 359 -9.59 -0.22 -15.37
C GLY A 359 -9.90 0.36 -13.99
N TRP A 360 -9.64 1.66 -13.84
CA TRP A 360 -9.83 2.39 -12.60
C TRP A 360 -10.54 3.71 -12.84
N ARG A 361 -11.47 4.05 -11.95
CA ARG A 361 -12.19 5.32 -11.94
C ARG A 361 -11.91 6.06 -10.64
N PRO A 362 -11.67 7.38 -10.65
CA PRO A 362 -11.47 8.12 -9.42
C PRO A 362 -12.74 8.09 -8.57
N VAL A 363 -12.57 8.09 -7.25
CA VAL A 363 -13.62 8.11 -6.24
C VAL A 363 -13.38 9.30 -5.33
N GLU A 364 -14.44 10.08 -5.08
CA GLU A 364 -14.41 11.12 -4.07
C GLU A 364 -14.47 10.50 -2.66
N LEU A 365 -13.48 10.83 -1.83
CA LEU A 365 -13.45 10.45 -0.42
C LEU A 365 -14.42 11.34 0.37
N PRO A 366 -15.05 10.85 1.46
CA PRO A 366 -16.06 11.61 2.19
C PRO A 366 -15.52 12.85 2.91
N VAL A 367 -14.20 12.89 3.12
CA VAL A 367 -13.46 13.96 3.78
C VAL A 367 -12.08 14.09 3.14
N ALA A 368 -11.47 15.27 3.27
CA ALA A 368 -10.07 15.44 2.91
C ALA A 368 -9.18 14.51 3.75
N ALA A 369 -8.24 13.84 3.10
CA ALA A 369 -7.33 12.89 3.73
C ALA A 369 -5.88 13.32 3.46
N PRO A 370 -5.31 14.23 4.28
CA PRO A 370 -3.93 14.67 4.11
C PRO A 370 -2.93 13.59 4.52
N VAL A 371 -1.73 13.63 3.95
CA VAL A 371 -0.62 12.74 4.33
C VAL A 371 0.28 13.43 5.36
N GLY A 372 1.08 12.66 6.10
CA GLY A 372 2.08 13.20 7.02
C GLY A 372 2.19 12.43 8.34
N ALA A 373 3.09 12.89 9.21
CA ALA A 373 3.30 12.29 10.51
C ALA A 373 2.03 12.34 11.35
N GLY A 374 1.64 11.20 11.93
CA GLY A 374 0.44 11.10 12.75
C GLY A 374 -0.87 11.07 11.96
N ARG A 375 -0.84 11.10 10.62
CA ARG A 375 -1.99 10.98 9.73
C ARG A 375 -2.05 9.60 9.11
N GLY A 376 -3.23 9.15 8.69
CA GLY A 376 -3.35 7.86 8.04
C GLY A 376 -4.76 7.54 7.56
N VAL A 377 -4.81 6.51 6.71
CA VAL A 377 -6.06 5.93 6.22
C VAL A 377 -6.03 4.42 6.42
N GLY A 378 -7.19 3.85 6.77
CA GLY A 378 -7.39 2.41 6.85
C GLY A 378 -8.61 2.03 6.01
N LEU A 379 -8.55 0.90 5.31
CA LEU A 379 -9.63 0.44 4.43
C LEU A 379 -9.88 -1.05 4.63
N THR A 380 -11.15 -1.43 4.79
CA THR A 380 -11.60 -2.83 4.73
C THR A 380 -12.96 -2.92 4.02
N ALA A 381 -13.41 -4.13 3.74
CA ALA A 381 -14.71 -4.37 3.11
C ALA A 381 -15.34 -5.68 3.58
N ALA A 382 -16.68 -5.67 3.65
CA ALA A 382 -17.51 -6.81 4.02
C ALA A 382 -18.97 -6.58 3.59
N GLY A 383 -19.64 -7.63 3.12
CA GLY A 383 -21.07 -7.58 2.79
C GLY A 383 -21.43 -6.48 1.78
N GLY A 384 -20.60 -6.30 0.73
CA GLY A 384 -20.85 -5.31 -0.33
C GLY A 384 -20.66 -3.85 0.10
N ARG A 385 -20.03 -3.60 1.25
CA ARG A 385 -19.74 -2.26 1.78
C ARG A 385 -18.24 -2.10 2.01
N TRP A 386 -17.76 -0.87 1.91
CA TRP A 386 -16.40 -0.49 2.30
C TRP A 386 -16.43 0.29 3.61
N TRP A 387 -15.43 0.09 4.47
CA TRP A 387 -15.20 0.94 5.64
C TRP A 387 -13.89 1.67 5.45
N LEU A 388 -13.93 2.99 5.64
CA LEU A 388 -12.79 3.88 5.50
C LEU A 388 -12.58 4.64 6.80
N ALA A 389 -11.40 4.50 7.39
CA ALA A 389 -10.93 5.34 8.47
C ALA A 389 -10.02 6.43 7.89
N VAL A 390 -10.21 7.68 8.33
CA VAL A 390 -9.33 8.81 8.00
C VAL A 390 -8.96 9.52 9.29
N ASP A 391 -7.65 9.63 9.55
CA ASP A 391 -7.05 10.46 10.60
C ASP A 391 -6.24 11.57 9.93
N ASP A 392 -6.70 12.81 10.04
CA ASP A 392 -6.07 13.99 9.44
C ASP A 392 -5.04 14.66 10.38
N GLY A 393 -4.81 14.06 11.55
CA GLY A 393 -3.90 14.54 12.58
C GLY A 393 -4.55 15.52 13.57
N ALA A 394 -5.74 16.05 13.28
CA ALA A 394 -6.58 16.85 14.16
C ALA A 394 -7.79 16.06 14.69
N GLY A 395 -8.40 15.23 13.85
CA GLY A 395 -9.56 14.38 14.10
C GLY A 395 -9.45 13.04 13.39
N THR A 396 -10.21 12.05 13.89
CA THR A 396 -10.42 10.78 13.19
C THR A 396 -11.90 10.62 12.86
N SER A 397 -12.18 10.07 11.68
CA SER A 397 -13.52 9.71 11.24
C SER A 397 -13.55 8.30 10.65
N LEU A 398 -14.67 7.61 10.85
CA LEU A 398 -14.96 6.31 10.26
C LEU A 398 -16.19 6.45 9.36
N TRP A 399 -16.12 5.84 8.18
CA TRP A 399 -17.16 5.93 7.16
C TRP A 399 -17.49 4.56 6.62
N VAL A 400 -18.76 4.33 6.29
CA VAL A 400 -19.22 3.18 5.51
C VAL A 400 -19.67 3.65 4.13
N GLY A 401 -19.12 3.07 3.08
CA GLY A 401 -19.38 3.39 1.69
C GLY A 401 -20.13 2.28 0.99
N ARG A 402 -21.07 2.66 0.12
CA ARG A 402 -21.77 1.75 -0.80
C ARG A 402 -21.66 2.31 -2.20
N SER A 403 -21.39 1.46 -3.17
CA SER A 403 -21.53 1.86 -4.57
C SER A 403 -23.00 1.84 -4.92
N ASP A 404 -23.40 2.69 -5.85
CA ASP A 404 -24.64 2.48 -6.57
C ASP A 404 -24.66 1.05 -7.11
N ALA A 405 -25.76 0.35 -6.86
CA ALA A 405 -26.03 -0.88 -7.58
C ALA A 405 -26.03 -0.47 -9.06
N GLU A 406 -25.26 -1.19 -9.89
CA GLU A 406 -25.60 -1.14 -11.30
C GLU A 406 -27.02 -1.74 -11.39
N PRO A 407 -27.95 -1.11 -12.13
CA PRO A 407 -29.20 -1.78 -12.43
C PRO A 407 -28.85 -3.14 -13.07
N GLU A 408 -29.37 -4.21 -12.46
CA GLU A 408 -29.22 -5.59 -12.94
C GLU A 408 -29.66 -5.76 -14.40
#